data_AF-A0A8T3XB49-F1
#
_entry.id   AF-A0A8T3XB49-F1
#
_cell.length_a   1.000
_cell.length_b   1.000
_cell.length_c   1.000
_cell.angle_alpha   90.00
_cell.angle_beta   90.00
_cell.angle_gamma   90.00
#
_symmetry.space_group_name_H-M   'P 1'
#
loop_
_entity.id
_entity.type
_entity.pdbx_description
1 polymer ?
#
loop_
_entity_poly.entity_id
_entity_poly.type
_entity_poly.pdbx_seq_one_letter_code
_entity_poly.pdbx_strand_id
1 'polypeptide(L)'
;MRQEITTIKLSKKTKDRIEHLRSYKRESYEDILEKMLDVLNICRFEPGKAQGRLEQIERERKNNIKSFNERNTKNISERPREKSYVNNGKFTSKFTEKLRAFKGTKLNI
;
A
#
# COMPACT_ATOMS: atom_id res chain seq x y z
N MET A 1 29.50 -13.01 -4.20
CA MET A 1 28.95 -14.37 -4.41
C MET A 1 27.75 -14.26 -5.35
N ARG A 2 27.56 -15.18 -6.29
CA ARG A 2 26.31 -15.24 -7.08
C ARG A 2 25.20 -15.72 -6.14
N GLN A 3 24.10 -14.98 -6.03
CA GLN A 3 22.90 -15.49 -5.36
C GLN A 3 22.29 -16.56 -6.27
N GLU A 4 22.23 -17.78 -5.77
CA GLU A 4 21.56 -18.88 -6.47
C GLU A 4 20.04 -18.66 -6.38
N ILE A 5 19.41 -18.44 -7.53
CA ILE A 5 17.98 -18.14 -7.60
C ILE A 5 17.21 -19.46 -7.61
N THR A 6 16.26 -19.58 -6.69
CA THR A 6 15.32 -20.71 -6.64
C THR A 6 13.87 -20.21 -6.80
N THR A 7 12.96 -21.10 -7.21
CA THR A 7 11.55 -20.76 -7.38
C THR A 7 10.69 -21.56 -6.40
N ILE A 8 9.85 -20.86 -5.64
CA ILE A 8 8.91 -21.47 -4.71
C ILE A 8 7.48 -21.25 -5.24
N LYS A 9 6.73 -22.34 -5.41
CA LYS A 9 5.31 -22.28 -5.76
C LYS A 9 4.47 -22.18 -4.49
N LEU A 10 3.61 -21.16 -4.41
CA LEU A 10 2.74 -20.92 -3.28
C LEU A 10 1.28 -20.85 -3.71
N SER A 11 0.38 -21.29 -2.84
CA SER A 11 -1.05 -21.03 -3.02
C SER A 11 -1.33 -19.52 -2.97
N LYS A 12 -2.38 -19.04 -3.66
CA LYS A 12 -2.78 -17.63 -3.63
C LYS A 12 -3.02 -17.15 -2.18
N LYS A 13 -3.74 -17.95 -1.39
CA LYS A 13 -4.00 -17.68 0.03
C LYS A 13 -2.71 -17.51 0.85
N THR A 14 -1.71 -18.36 0.62
CA THR A 14 -0.42 -18.27 1.32
C THR A 14 0.34 -17.02 0.91
N LYS A 15 0.40 -16.75 -0.40
CA LYS A 15 1.02 -15.53 -0.94
C LYS A 15 0.38 -14.27 -0.33
N ASP A 16 -0.94 -14.22 -0.27
CA ASP A 16 -1.66 -13.08 0.30
C ASP A 16 -1.34 -12.90 1.79
N ARG A 17 -1.25 -13.98 2.57
CA ARG A 17 -0.84 -13.90 3.98
C ARG A 17 0.56 -13.32 4.15
N ILE A 18 1.52 -13.74 3.31
CA ILE A 18 2.89 -13.21 3.33
C ILE A 18 2.89 -11.72 2.95
N GLU A 19 2.11 -11.35 1.94
CA GLU A 19 1.98 -9.95 1.52
C GLU A 19 1.45 -9.05 2.65
N HIS A 20 0.49 -9.55 3.44
CA HIS A 20 -0.02 -8.83 4.60
C HIS A 20 0.99 -8.70 5.74
N LEU A 21 2.12 -9.40 5.73
CA LEU A 21 3.17 -9.29 6.75
C LEU A 21 4.23 -8.26 6.39
N ARG A 22 4.14 -7.71 5.18
CA ARG A 22 5.02 -6.64 4.69
C ARG A 22 4.92 -5.39 5.57
N SER A 23 6.07 -4.92 6.05
CA SER A 23 6.19 -3.72 6.89
C SER A 23 6.42 -2.45 6.06
N TYR A 24 7.03 -2.60 4.88
CA TYR A 24 7.32 -1.49 3.96
C TYR A 24 6.82 -1.79 2.55
N LYS A 25 6.36 -0.77 1.81
CA LYS A 25 5.82 -0.96 0.45
C LYS A 25 6.79 -1.66 -0.53
N ARG A 26 8.11 -1.44 -0.37
CA ARG A 26 9.16 -1.93 -1.29
C ARG A 26 9.98 -3.12 -0.74
N GLU A 27 9.46 -3.80 0.27
CA GLU A 27 10.10 -5.00 0.84
C GLU A 27 9.91 -6.21 -0.09
N SER A 28 10.96 -7.01 -0.25
CA SER A 28 10.92 -8.20 -1.12
C SER A 28 10.38 -9.43 -0.39
N TYR A 29 10.00 -10.47 -1.13
CA TYR A 29 9.58 -11.73 -0.50
C TYR A 29 10.72 -12.40 0.27
N GLU A 30 11.96 -12.27 -0.20
CA GLU A 30 13.14 -12.80 0.50
C GLU A 30 13.28 -12.14 1.87
N ASP A 31 13.21 -10.80 1.93
CA ASP A 31 13.31 -10.05 3.19
C ASP A 31 12.22 -10.46 4.20
N ILE A 32 11.00 -10.71 3.72
CA ILE A 32 9.89 -11.14 4.59
C ILE A 32 10.16 -12.56 5.11
N LEU A 33 10.63 -13.46 4.25
CA LEU A 33 10.90 -14.84 4.61
C LEU A 33 12.08 -14.95 5.60
N GLU A 34 13.16 -14.21 5.38
CA GLU A 34 14.29 -14.14 6.33
C GLU A 34 13.81 -13.66 7.69
N LYS A 35 13.02 -12.59 7.73
CA LYS A 35 12.49 -12.02 8.98
C LYS A 35 11.58 -13.01 9.72
N MET A 36 10.79 -13.80 9.00
CA MET A 36 9.99 -14.88 9.59
C MET A 36 10.88 -15.97 10.19
N LEU A 37 11.89 -16.42 9.44
CA LEU A 37 12.81 -17.46 9.87
C LEU A 37 13.61 -17.02 11.10
N ASP A 38 14.06 -15.77 11.14
CA ASP A 38 14.73 -15.18 12.29
C ASP A 38 13.87 -15.23 13.55
N VAL A 39 12.61 -14.81 13.45
CA VAL A 39 11.67 -14.86 14.58
C VAL A 39 11.44 -16.31 15.01
N LEU A 40 11.25 -17.24 14.08
CA LEU A 40 11.04 -18.66 14.38
C LEU A 40 12.27 -19.29 15.05
N ASN A 41 13.47 -18.90 14.62
CA ASN A 41 14.72 -19.33 15.23
C ASN A 41 14.81 -18.82 16.67
N ILE A 42 14.56 -17.53 16.91
CA ILE A 42 14.59 -16.96 18.26
C ILE A 42 13.53 -17.61 19.15
N CYS A 43 12.31 -17.85 18.65
CA CYS A 43 11.25 -18.54 19.41
C CYS A 43 11.69 -19.90 19.95
N ARG A 44 12.52 -20.62 19.19
CA ARG A 44 12.99 -21.95 19.57
C ARG A 44 14.03 -21.92 20.70
N PHE A 45 14.89 -20.91 20.73
CA PHE A 45 15.99 -20.82 21.71
C PHE A 45 15.65 -19.95 22.92
N GLU A 46 14.96 -18.82 22.70
CA GLU A 46 14.68 -17.80 23.71
C GLU A 46 13.32 -17.12 23.46
N PRO A 47 12.21 -17.74 23.90
CA PRO A 47 10.86 -17.25 23.60
C PRO A 47 10.59 -15.84 24.15
N GLY A 48 11.21 -15.46 25.28
CA GLY A 48 11.07 -14.11 25.84
C GLY A 48 11.65 -13.02 24.94
N LYS A 49 12.80 -13.27 24.29
CA LYS A 49 13.38 -12.34 23.31
C LYS A 49 12.57 -12.28 22.02
N ALA A 50 11.97 -13.40 21.60
CA ALA A 50 11.10 -13.44 20.43
C ALA A 50 9.89 -12.51 20.58
N GLN A 51 9.27 -12.50 21.77
CA GLN A 51 8.16 -11.60 22.07
C GLN A 51 8.57 -10.12 21.93
N GLY A 52 9.71 -9.73 22.51
CA GLY A 52 10.24 -8.37 22.36
C GLY A 52 10.49 -7.99 20.90
N ARG A 53 10.99 -8.93 20.08
CA ARG A 53 11.23 -8.68 18.66
C ARG A 53 9.94 -8.54 17.85
N LEU A 54 8.93 -9.35 18.15
CA LEU A 54 7.59 -9.24 17.56
C LEU A 54 6.96 -7.87 17.84
N GLU A 55 7.03 -7.40 19.09
CA GLU A 55 6.51 -6.09 19.47
C GLU A 55 7.23 -4.93 18.76
N GLN A 56 8.53 -5.08 18.50
CA GLN A 56 9.29 -4.10 17.74
C GLN A 56 8.82 -4.04 16.28
N ILE A 57 8.66 -5.21 15.64
CA ILE A 57 8.16 -5.30 14.26
C ILE A 57 6.76 -4.68 14.14
N GLU A 58 5.88 -4.93 15.11
CA GLU A 58 4.57 -4.29 15.14
C GLU A 58 4.63 -2.77 15.27
N ARG A 59 5.52 -2.25 16.12
CA ARG A 59 5.72 -0.80 16.29
C ARG A 59 6.19 -0.15 15.01
N GLU A 60 7.19 -0.74 14.35
CA GLU A 60 7.72 -0.27 13.06
C GLU A 60 6.60 -0.24 12.00
N ARG A 61 5.80 -1.31 11.91
CA ARG A 61 4.66 -1.39 11.01
C ARG A 61 3.62 -0.29 11.28
N LYS A 62 3.22 -0.10 12.54
CA LYS A 62 2.25 0.94 12.94
C LYS A 62 2.75 2.34 12.57
N ASN A 63 4.03 2.63 12.84
CA ASN A 63 4.66 3.91 12.52
C ASN A 63 4.71 4.17 11.00
N ASN A 64 5.03 3.14 10.21
CA ASN A 64 5.03 3.26 8.74
C ASN A 64 3.65 3.57 8.18
N ILE A 65 2.62 2.84 8.64
CA ILE A 65 1.22 3.07 8.21
C ILE A 65 0.78 4.50 8.57
N LYS A 66 1.08 4.95 9.80
CA LYS A 66 0.77 6.31 10.26
C LYS A 66 1.44 7.36 9.36
N SER A 67 2.74 7.22 9.12
CA SER A 67 3.51 8.15 8.29
C SER A 67 3.06 8.18 6.82
N PHE A 68 2.50 7.07 6.31
CA PHE A 68 1.93 7.01 4.97
C PHE A 68 0.58 7.74 4.90
N ASN A 69 -0.29 7.54 5.89
CA ASN A 69 -1.58 8.20 5.96
C ASN A 69 -1.44 9.72 6.11
N GLU A 70 -0.50 10.19 6.93
CA GLU A 70 -0.21 11.62 7.13
C GLU A 70 0.33 12.31 5.86
N ARG A 71 1.09 11.61 5.03
CA ARG A 71 1.51 12.15 3.71
C ARG A 71 0.34 12.24 2.75
N ASN A 72 -0.57 11.27 2.76
CA ASN A 72 -1.72 11.28 1.86
C ASN A 72 -2.73 12.37 2.22
N THR A 73 -2.98 12.65 3.50
CA THR A 73 -3.92 13.70 3.92
C THR A 73 -3.42 15.10 3.55
N LYS A 74 -2.11 15.38 3.71
CA LYS A 74 -1.50 16.66 3.30
C LYS A 74 -1.61 16.90 1.79
N ASN A 75 -1.37 15.86 0.99
CA ASN A 75 -1.52 15.93 -0.47
C ASN A 75 -2.98 16.12 -0.94
N ILE A 76 -3.98 15.84 -0.10
CA ILE A 76 -5.40 16.06 -0.42
C ILE A 76 -5.81 17.50 -0.09
N SER A 77 -5.31 18.06 1.02
CA SER A 77 -5.59 19.45 1.41
C SER A 77 -4.99 20.51 0.47
N GLU A 78 -3.95 20.17 -0.28
CA GLU A 78 -3.28 21.08 -1.23
C GLU A 78 -3.89 21.05 -2.64
N ARG A 79 -4.88 20.19 -2.90
CA ARG A 79 -5.57 20.19 -4.19
C ARG A 79 -6.49 21.40 -4.28
N PRO A 80 -6.41 22.22 -5.35
CA PRO A 80 -7.29 23.36 -5.52
C PRO A 80 -8.75 22.88 -5.51
N ARG A 81 -9.58 23.44 -4.61
CA ARG A 81 -11.01 23.14 -4.56
C ARG A 81 -11.62 23.51 -5.91
N GLU A 82 -12.08 22.52 -6.68
CA GLU A 82 -12.80 22.79 -7.92
C GLU A 82 -14.00 23.67 -7.60
N LYS A 83 -14.04 24.89 -8.14
CA LYS A 83 -15.22 25.75 -8.03
C LYS A 83 -16.37 25.08 -8.75
N SER A 84 -17.36 24.62 -7.99
CA SER A 84 -18.64 24.16 -8.50
C SER A 84 -19.51 25.36 -8.87
N TYR A 85 -20.16 25.30 -10.03
CA TYR A 85 -21.11 26.32 -10.46
C TYR A 85 -22.49 25.68 -10.61
N VAL A 86 -23.53 26.44 -10.23
CA VAL A 86 -24.92 26.05 -10.48
C VAL A 86 -25.29 26.60 -11.84
N ASN A 87 -25.65 25.73 -12.78
CA ASN A 87 -26.11 26.12 -14.10
C ASN A 87 -27.47 25.45 -14.36
N ASN A 88 -28.52 26.24 -14.59
CA ASN A 88 -29.89 25.76 -14.79
C ASN A 88 -30.39 24.76 -13.73
N GLY A 89 -30.19 25.08 -12.44
CA GLY A 89 -30.65 24.27 -11.31
C GLY A 89 -29.92 22.92 -11.13
N LYS A 90 -28.89 22.64 -11.94
CA LYS A 90 -28.07 21.41 -11.83
C LYS A 90 -26.65 21.79 -11.40
N PHE A 91 -26.16 21.11 -10.37
CA PHE A 91 -24.80 21.29 -9.86
C PHE A 91 -23.80 20.67 -10.85
N THR A 92 -22.88 21.46 -11.40
CA THR A 92 -21.90 20.97 -12.38
C THR A 92 -20.49 21.41 -11.99
N SER A 93 -19.51 20.52 -12.15
CA SER A 93 -18.08 20.85 -11.99
C SER A 93 -17.41 20.99 -13.35
N LYS A 94 -16.34 21.79 -13.45
CA LYS A 94 -15.55 21.96 -14.68
C LYS A 94 -15.07 20.63 -15.26
N PHE A 95 -14.78 19.64 -14.42
CA PHE A 95 -14.42 18.29 -14.85
C PHE A 95 -15.59 17.55 -15.54
N THR A 96 -16.79 17.63 -14.97
CA THR A 96 -17.98 16.98 -15.56
C THR A 96 -18.37 17.60 -16.91
N GLU A 97 -18.16 18.89 -17.07
CA GLU A 97 -18.42 19.62 -18.31
C GLU A 97 -17.40 19.24 -19.41
N LYS A 98 -16.11 19.14 -19.03
CA LYS A 98 -15.04 18.68 -19.93
C LYS A 98 -15.25 17.25 -20.41
N LEU A 99 -15.71 16.34 -19.55
CA LEU A 99 -16.08 14.98 -19.93
C LEU A 99 -17.29 14.92 -20.87
N ARG A 100 -18.28 15.80 -20.68
CA ARG A 100 -19.44 15.89 -21.57
C ARG A 100 -19.04 16.40 -22.96
N ALA A 101 -18.17 17.41 -23.03
CA ALA A 101 -17.60 17.90 -24.29
C ALA A 101 -16.79 16.82 -25.04
N PHE A 102 -16.04 15.99 -24.30
CA PHE A 102 -15.27 14.89 -24.88
C PHE A 102 -16.14 13.73 -25.38
N LYS A 103 -17.30 13.48 -24.75
CA LYS A 103 -18.26 12.46 -25.21
C LYS A 103 -19.17 12.94 -26.34
N GLY A 104 -19.30 14.24 -26.55
CA GLY A 104 -20.09 14.85 -27.63
C GLY A 104 -19.38 14.89 -28.99
N THR A 105 -18.06 14.69 -29.01
CA THR A 105 -17.27 14.55 -30.24
C THR A 105 -17.34 13.11 -30.74
N LYS A 106 -18.47 12.72 -31.32
CA LYS A 106 -18.47 11.58 -32.25
C LYS A 106 -17.59 11.99 -33.44
N LEU A 107 -16.46 11.32 -33.62
CA LEU A 107 -15.76 11.33 -34.90
C LEU A 107 -16.77 10.90 -35.97
N ASN A 108 -17.05 11.78 -36.94
CA ASN A 108 -17.54 11.33 -38.23
C ASN A 108 -16.36 10.64 -38.92
N ILE A 109 -16.33 9.31 -38.84
CA ILE A 109 -15.60 8.44 -39.77
C ILE A 109 -16.67 7.83 -40.68
#